data_AF-A0A3D0SSI2-F1
#
_entry.id   AF-A0A3D0SSI2-F1
#
_cell.length_a   1.000
_cell.length_b   1.000
_cell.length_c   1.000
_cell.angle_alpha   90.00
_cell.angle_beta   90.00
_cell.angle_gamma   90.00
#
_symmetry.space_group_name_H-M   'P 1'
#
loop_
_entity.id
_entity.type
_entity.pdbx_description
1 polymer ?
#
loop_
_entity_poly.entity_id
_entity_poly.type
_entity_poly.pdbx_seq_one_letter_code
_entity_poly.pdbx_strand_id
1 'polypeptide(L)'
;EDEDPLNARQRLSRHSLAQHLLARRRECALLFDEAGDVLSESSELDLSFLMTPRDSGINKGWLNGVLEQNQVPTIWVVNRIDIIDPAFLRRFDLQLALDIPPRPVRERIIRRHLGELQVDARWIAERAEDPHLSPALVQKAARLAHLLPEAFAEQGEALLGRVLDHALAATRHGEPPFQPSAVSVGDDYDPNLINCDCDLPKLVQGLTRQGRGRICLYGPSGTGKSAFAAWLARKLDRPLLLRSASDLLNPLVGVTEERIARMFQE
;
A
#
# COMPACT_ATOMS: atom_id res chain seq x y z
N GLU A 1 -32.54 16.37 -1.69
CA GLU A 1 -32.77 14.92 -1.55
C GLU A 1 -31.48 14.36 -1.00
N ASP A 2 -31.53 13.84 0.23
CA ASP A 2 -30.37 13.27 0.90
C ASP A 2 -29.94 12.03 0.11
N GLU A 3 -28.83 12.12 -0.61
CA GLU A 3 -28.20 10.97 -1.28
C GLU A 3 -27.68 10.01 -0.22
N ASP A 4 -28.56 9.14 0.27
CA ASP A 4 -28.14 7.99 1.05
C ASP A 4 -27.10 7.19 0.25
N PRO A 5 -25.99 6.77 0.87
CA PRO A 5 -24.97 5.99 0.20
C PRO A 5 -25.58 4.72 -0.41
N LEU A 6 -25.30 4.49 -1.68
CA LEU A 6 -25.88 3.38 -2.43
C LEU A 6 -25.49 2.06 -1.78
N ASN A 7 -26.49 1.23 -1.49
CA ASN A 7 -26.23 -0.11 -0.98
C ASN A 7 -25.64 -1.02 -2.08
N ALA A 8 -25.00 -2.11 -1.67
CA ALA A 8 -24.31 -3.04 -2.57
C ALA A 8 -25.23 -3.58 -3.70
N ARG A 9 -26.51 -3.85 -3.40
CA ARG A 9 -27.52 -4.29 -4.39
C ARG A 9 -27.80 -3.21 -5.44
N GLN A 10 -27.95 -1.95 -5.03
CA GLN A 10 -28.17 -0.81 -5.94
C GLN A 10 -26.97 -0.58 -6.84
N ARG A 11 -25.74 -0.67 -6.31
CA ARG A 11 -24.50 -0.53 -7.09
C ARG A 11 -24.38 -1.61 -8.16
N LEU A 12 -24.64 -2.87 -7.82
CA LEU A 12 -24.69 -3.97 -8.78
C LEU A 12 -25.81 -3.84 -9.82
N SER A 13 -26.99 -3.37 -9.42
CA SER A 13 -28.10 -3.13 -10.34
C SER A 13 -27.74 -2.06 -11.38
N ARG A 14 -27.13 -0.96 -10.94
CA ARG A 14 -26.61 0.09 -11.84
C ARG A 14 -25.52 -0.44 -12.76
N HIS A 15 -24.63 -1.29 -12.25
CA HIS A 15 -23.61 -1.94 -13.07
C HIS A 15 -24.23 -2.84 -14.15
N SER A 16 -25.20 -3.68 -13.79
CA SER A 16 -25.90 -4.54 -14.75
C SER A 16 -26.66 -3.72 -15.80
N LEU A 17 -27.30 -2.62 -15.41
CA LEU A 17 -27.92 -1.70 -16.36
C LEU A 17 -26.88 -1.11 -17.33
N ALA A 18 -25.73 -0.66 -16.82
CA ALA A 18 -24.65 -0.12 -17.64
C ALA A 18 -24.10 -1.16 -18.63
N GLN A 19 -23.92 -2.42 -18.21
CA GLN A 19 -23.53 -3.54 -19.07
C GLN A 19 -24.49 -3.68 -20.27
N HIS A 20 -25.80 -3.68 -20.01
CA HIS A 20 -26.80 -3.81 -21.08
C HIS A 20 -26.85 -2.58 -22.00
N LEU A 21 -26.79 -1.38 -21.44
CA LEU A 21 -26.84 -0.13 -22.22
C LEU A 21 -25.63 0.04 -23.13
N LEU A 22 -24.47 -0.48 -22.72
CA LEU A 22 -23.19 -0.29 -23.41
C LEU A 22 -22.74 -1.51 -24.21
N ALA A 23 -23.45 -2.64 -24.12
CA ALA A 23 -23.11 -3.90 -24.80
C ALA A 23 -22.77 -3.79 -26.30
N ARG A 24 -23.35 -2.81 -27.01
CA ARG A 24 -23.13 -2.61 -28.47
C ARG A 24 -22.02 -1.61 -28.81
N ARG A 25 -21.37 -1.00 -27.82
CA ARG A 25 -20.29 -0.02 -28.00
C ARG A 25 -18.95 -0.77 -28.10
N ARG A 26 -18.09 -0.38 -29.05
CA ARG A 26 -16.82 -1.08 -29.33
C ARG A 26 -15.58 -0.49 -28.66
N GLU A 27 -15.72 0.60 -27.91
CA GLU A 27 -14.60 1.29 -27.26
C GLU A 27 -15.02 1.86 -25.90
N CYS A 28 -15.53 0.99 -25.03
CA CYS A 28 -15.89 1.39 -23.68
C CYS A 28 -15.48 0.32 -22.67
N ALA A 29 -15.17 0.79 -21.46
CA ALA A 29 -14.96 -0.04 -20.30
C ALA A 29 -15.75 0.55 -19.13
N LEU A 30 -16.11 -0.30 -18.17
CA LEU A 30 -16.74 0.10 -16.92
C LEU A 30 -15.72 0.06 -15.78
N LEU A 31 -15.89 0.95 -14.82
CA LEU A 31 -15.13 0.95 -13.56
C LEU A 31 -16.11 0.71 -12.41
N PHE A 32 -15.85 -0.32 -11.63
CA PHE A 32 -16.52 -0.57 -10.36
C PHE A 32 -15.53 -0.33 -9.24
N ASP A 33 -15.52 0.90 -8.72
CA ASP A 33 -14.65 1.29 -7.61
C ASP A 33 -15.19 0.77 -6.27
N GLU A 34 -14.34 0.54 -5.27
CA GLU A 34 -14.70 -0.03 -3.96
C GLU A 34 -15.60 -1.27 -4.04
N ALA A 35 -15.21 -2.29 -4.78
CA ALA A 35 -16.00 -3.50 -4.97
C ALA A 35 -15.94 -4.48 -3.78
N GLY A 36 -15.16 -4.16 -2.74
CA GLY A 36 -14.89 -5.07 -1.62
C GLY A 36 -16.15 -5.47 -0.85
N ASP A 37 -17.04 -4.52 -0.58
CA ASP A 37 -18.33 -4.73 0.10
C ASP A 37 -19.32 -5.58 -0.71
N VAL A 38 -19.20 -5.54 -2.03
CA VAL A 38 -20.06 -6.26 -2.97
C VAL A 38 -19.58 -7.70 -3.17
N LEU A 39 -18.26 -7.90 -3.13
CA LEU A 39 -17.59 -9.18 -3.40
C LEU A 39 -17.20 -9.94 -2.12
N SER A 40 -17.36 -9.33 -0.95
CA SER A 40 -17.09 -9.97 0.33
C SER A 40 -18.10 -11.07 0.62
N GLU A 41 -17.62 -12.16 1.22
CA GLU A 41 -18.51 -13.14 1.82
C GLU A 41 -19.30 -12.46 2.95
N SER A 42 -20.63 -12.58 2.94
CA SER A 42 -21.43 -12.45 4.15
C SER A 42 -21.16 -13.67 5.04
N SER A 43 -19.91 -13.84 5.48
CA SER A 43 -19.48 -14.87 6.40
C SER A 43 -19.52 -14.29 7.80
N GLU A 44 -20.66 -14.39 8.45
CA GLU A 44 -20.71 -14.50 9.90
C GLU A 44 -21.99 -15.25 10.28
N LEU A 45 -21.88 -16.05 11.34
CA LEU A 45 -22.98 -16.80 11.93
C LEU A 45 -24.16 -15.87 12.16
N ASP A 46 -25.10 -15.87 11.22
CA ASP A 46 -26.24 -14.97 11.30
C ASP A 46 -27.19 -15.52 12.36
N LEU A 47 -27.01 -15.05 13.59
CA LEU A 47 -27.94 -15.23 14.69
C LEU A 47 -29.29 -14.53 14.40
N SER A 48 -29.51 -13.94 13.21
CA SER A 48 -30.81 -13.48 12.73
C SER A 48 -31.90 -14.54 12.69
N PHE A 49 -31.57 -15.83 12.79
CA PHE A 49 -32.56 -16.89 13.05
C PHE A 49 -33.43 -16.56 14.28
N LEU A 50 -32.90 -15.83 15.26
CA LEU A 50 -33.61 -15.45 16.49
C LEU A 50 -34.41 -14.14 16.38
N MET A 51 -34.09 -13.24 15.45
CA MET A 51 -34.82 -11.96 15.28
C MET A 51 -34.78 -11.48 13.83
N THR A 52 -35.95 -11.52 13.17
CA THR A 52 -36.32 -10.89 11.88
C THR A 52 -35.34 -11.07 10.70
N PRO A 53 -35.75 -11.69 9.58
CA PRO A 53 -34.87 -11.89 8.43
C PRO A 53 -34.53 -10.54 7.79
N ARG A 54 -33.32 -10.02 8.03
CA ARG A 54 -32.76 -8.93 7.24
C ARG A 54 -32.08 -9.52 6.02
N ASP A 55 -32.84 -9.54 4.92
CA ASP A 55 -32.45 -9.92 3.56
C ASP A 55 -31.38 -8.97 2.97
N SER A 56 -30.21 -8.93 3.61
CA SER A 56 -29.12 -7.98 3.36
C SER A 56 -27.92 -8.59 2.61
N GLY A 57 -27.89 -9.91 2.43
CA GLY A 57 -26.89 -10.59 1.62
C GLY A 57 -27.21 -10.49 0.13
N ILE A 58 -26.23 -10.16 -0.70
CA ILE A 58 -26.35 -10.34 -2.16
C ILE A 58 -26.31 -11.84 -2.45
N ASN A 59 -27.28 -12.35 -3.22
CA ASN A 59 -27.32 -13.77 -3.59
C ASN A 59 -26.06 -14.13 -4.41
N LYS A 60 -25.24 -15.07 -3.91
CA LYS A 60 -24.01 -15.55 -4.58
C LYS A 60 -24.25 -15.99 -6.03
N GLY A 61 -25.42 -16.56 -6.33
CA GLY A 61 -25.79 -16.95 -7.70
C GLY A 61 -25.97 -15.76 -8.65
N TRP A 62 -26.48 -14.64 -8.15
CA TRP A 62 -26.65 -13.42 -8.95
C TRP A 62 -25.30 -12.74 -9.21
N LEU A 63 -24.42 -12.68 -8.21
CA LEU A 63 -23.04 -12.21 -8.35
C LEU A 63 -22.25 -13.00 -9.39
N ASN A 64 -22.36 -14.33 -9.38
CA ASN A 64 -21.72 -15.18 -10.38
C ASN A 64 -22.17 -14.82 -11.80
N GLY A 65 -23.49 -14.65 -12.00
CA GLY A 65 -24.03 -14.22 -13.29
C GLY A 65 -23.48 -12.86 -13.73
N VAL A 66 -23.39 -11.89 -12.81
CA VAL A 66 -22.83 -10.57 -13.12
C VAL A 66 -21.35 -10.66 -13.51
N LEU A 67 -20.54 -11.45 -12.82
CA LEU A 67 -19.11 -11.57 -13.14
C LEU A 67 -18.86 -12.32 -14.46
N GLU A 68 -19.65 -13.35 -14.76
CA GLU A 68 -19.45 -14.22 -15.93
C GLU A 68 -20.07 -13.66 -17.23
N GLN A 69 -21.08 -12.79 -17.14
CA GLN A 69 -21.86 -12.32 -18.31
C GLN A 69 -21.51 -10.88 -18.74
N ASN A 70 -20.36 -10.37 -18.30
CA ASN A 70 -19.91 -9.02 -18.66
C ASN A 70 -19.63 -8.91 -20.16
N GLN A 71 -20.50 -8.18 -20.88
CA GLN A 71 -20.35 -7.90 -22.31
C GLN A 71 -19.39 -6.73 -22.55
N VAL A 72 -19.30 -5.81 -21.57
CA VAL A 72 -18.41 -4.66 -21.55
C VAL A 72 -17.27 -4.95 -20.57
N PRO A 73 -15.99 -4.81 -20.98
CA PRO A 73 -14.85 -4.97 -20.10
C PRO A 73 -15.03 -4.11 -18.84
N THR A 74 -14.88 -4.73 -17.67
CA THR A 74 -15.06 -4.04 -16.38
C THR A 74 -13.82 -4.17 -15.54
N ILE A 75 -13.31 -3.02 -15.08
CA ILE A 75 -12.24 -2.92 -14.10
C ILE A 75 -12.91 -2.82 -12.73
N TRP A 76 -12.56 -3.75 -11.84
CA TRP A 76 -13.05 -3.77 -10.47
C TRP A 76 -11.91 -3.40 -9.54
N VAL A 77 -12.10 -2.38 -8.71
CA VAL A 77 -11.08 -1.88 -7.78
C VAL A 77 -11.47 -2.27 -6.38
N VAL A 78 -10.52 -2.83 -5.64
CA VAL A 78 -10.68 -3.28 -4.27
C VAL A 78 -9.48 -2.83 -3.46
N ASN A 79 -9.71 -2.35 -2.24
CA ASN A 79 -8.62 -1.99 -1.33
C ASN A 79 -7.98 -3.22 -0.69
N ARG A 80 -8.78 -4.26 -0.49
CA ARG A 80 -8.43 -5.45 0.25
C ARG A 80 -8.89 -6.68 -0.51
N ILE A 81 -7.95 -7.54 -0.86
CA ILE A 81 -8.23 -8.79 -1.57
C ILE A 81 -8.58 -9.92 -0.60
N ASP A 82 -8.14 -9.82 0.65
CA ASP A 82 -8.32 -10.84 1.70
C ASP A 82 -9.77 -10.99 2.17
N ILE A 83 -10.60 -9.97 1.95
CA ILE A 83 -12.04 -10.00 2.27
C ILE A 83 -12.89 -10.64 1.16
N ILE A 84 -12.31 -10.94 0.00
CA ILE A 84 -13.05 -11.40 -1.19
C ILE A 84 -13.04 -12.93 -1.23
N ASP A 85 -14.20 -13.54 -1.51
CA ASP A 85 -14.30 -14.99 -1.68
C ASP A 85 -13.38 -15.45 -2.84
N PRO A 86 -12.43 -16.37 -2.61
CA PRO A 86 -11.55 -16.89 -3.65
C PRO A 86 -12.27 -17.48 -4.85
N ALA A 87 -13.52 -17.92 -4.71
CA ALA A 87 -14.35 -18.38 -5.82
C ALA A 87 -14.66 -17.23 -6.80
N PHE A 88 -14.87 -16.00 -6.32
CA PHE A 88 -15.06 -14.84 -7.20
C PHE A 88 -13.76 -14.44 -7.89
N LEU A 89 -12.63 -14.47 -7.17
CA LEU A 89 -11.31 -14.13 -7.75
C LEU A 89 -10.98 -14.96 -8.99
N ARG A 90 -11.32 -16.26 -8.99
CA ARG A 90 -11.11 -17.16 -10.15
C ARG A 90 -11.88 -16.77 -11.42
N ARG A 91 -12.87 -15.88 -11.31
CA ARG A 91 -13.71 -15.43 -12.44
C ARG A 91 -13.21 -14.16 -13.09
N PHE A 92 -12.22 -13.50 -12.51
CA PHE A 92 -11.56 -12.36 -13.13
C PHE A 92 -10.52 -12.86 -14.12
N ASP A 93 -10.58 -12.38 -15.36
CA ASP A 93 -9.61 -12.70 -16.41
C ASP A 93 -8.20 -12.22 -16.07
N LEU A 94 -8.10 -11.09 -15.35
CA LEU A 94 -6.85 -10.46 -14.95
C LEU A 94 -6.94 -9.92 -13.53
N GLN A 95 -5.93 -10.22 -12.72
CA GLN A 95 -5.75 -9.68 -11.37
C GLN A 95 -4.43 -8.92 -11.33
N LEU A 96 -4.50 -7.62 -11.00
CA LEU A 96 -3.33 -6.74 -10.88
C LEU A 96 -3.21 -6.25 -9.44
N ALA A 97 -2.15 -6.67 -8.75
CA ALA A 97 -1.78 -6.12 -7.45
C ALA A 97 -1.00 -4.82 -7.65
N LEU A 98 -1.42 -3.74 -6.98
CA LEU A 98 -0.71 -2.47 -6.93
C LEU A 98 -0.08 -2.31 -5.55
N ASP A 99 1.17 -2.74 -5.43
CA ASP A 99 1.93 -2.62 -4.19
C ASP A 99 2.46 -1.20 -3.96
N ILE A 100 3.08 -1.01 -2.80
CA ILE A 100 3.77 0.24 -2.45
C ILE A 100 4.84 0.53 -3.51
N PRO A 101 4.78 1.66 -4.23
CA PRO A 101 5.71 1.97 -5.31
C PRO A 101 7.14 2.09 -4.75
N PRO A 102 8.17 1.61 -5.46
CA PRO A 102 9.57 1.78 -5.07
C PRO A 102 9.96 3.25 -4.86
N ARG A 103 11.02 3.51 -4.07
CA ARG A 103 11.50 4.87 -3.77
C ARG A 103 11.68 5.74 -5.03
N PRO A 104 12.34 5.29 -6.12
CA PRO A 104 12.49 6.13 -7.33
C PRO A 104 11.16 6.51 -7.98
N VAL A 105 10.15 5.63 -7.87
CA VAL A 105 8.80 5.90 -8.37
C VAL A 105 8.10 6.92 -7.48
N ARG A 106 8.25 6.83 -6.15
CA ARG A 106 7.74 7.82 -5.20
C ARG A 106 8.38 9.19 -5.42
N GLU A 107 9.69 9.28 -5.61
CA GLU A 107 10.36 10.54 -5.95
C GLU A 107 9.77 11.18 -7.22
N ARG A 108 9.50 10.38 -8.25
CA ARG A 108 8.86 10.85 -9.48
C ARG A 108 7.43 11.34 -9.24
N ILE A 109 6.65 10.66 -8.40
CA ILE A 109 5.29 11.07 -8.02
C ILE A 109 5.36 12.42 -7.29
N ILE A 110 6.24 12.56 -6.31
CA ILE A 110 6.42 13.80 -5.55
C ILE A 110 6.84 14.94 -6.49
N ARG A 111 7.85 14.72 -7.33
CA ARG A 111 8.32 15.71 -8.30
C ARG A 111 7.24 16.11 -9.30
N ARG A 112 6.40 15.18 -9.74
CA ARG A 112 5.28 15.46 -10.66
C ARG A 112 4.25 16.41 -10.03
N HIS A 113 3.98 16.27 -8.74
CA HIS A 113 2.94 17.06 -8.07
C HIS A 113 3.44 18.33 -7.39
N LEU A 114 4.71 18.36 -6.97
CA LEU A 114 5.32 19.50 -6.26
C LEU A 114 6.37 20.25 -7.09
N GLY A 115 6.71 19.78 -8.30
CA GLY A 115 7.79 20.36 -9.10
C GLY A 115 7.56 21.83 -9.48
N GLU A 116 6.30 22.24 -9.65
CA GLU A 116 5.94 23.65 -9.92
C GLU A 116 6.19 24.56 -8.71
N LEU A 117 6.26 23.99 -7.50
CA LEU A 117 6.48 24.72 -6.25
C LEU A 117 7.97 24.92 -5.91
N GLN A 118 8.88 24.57 -6.83
CA GLN A 118 10.34 24.73 -6.69
C GLN A 118 10.94 24.11 -5.42
N VAL A 119 10.39 22.97 -4.99
CA VAL A 119 10.86 22.21 -3.82
C VAL A 119 12.24 21.58 -4.10
N ASP A 120 13.11 21.57 -3.10
CA ASP A 120 14.47 21.05 -3.17
C ASP A 120 14.51 19.53 -3.43
N ALA A 121 15.48 19.10 -4.23
CA ALA A 121 15.63 17.70 -4.62
C ALA A 121 15.95 16.79 -3.42
N ARG A 122 16.68 17.29 -2.42
CA ARG A 122 16.98 16.55 -1.19
C ARG A 122 15.72 16.36 -0.36
N TRP A 123 14.89 17.40 -0.22
CA TRP A 123 13.61 17.29 0.48
C TRP A 123 12.71 16.24 -0.18
N ILE A 124 12.64 16.22 -1.52
CA ILE A 124 11.89 15.19 -2.27
C ILE A 124 12.43 13.78 -1.98
N ALA A 125 13.75 13.61 -2.00
CA ALA A 125 14.40 12.32 -1.72
C ALA A 125 14.12 11.84 -0.29
N GLU A 126 14.21 12.73 0.69
CA GLU A 126 13.89 12.45 2.10
C GLU A 126 12.43 12.04 2.28
N ARG A 127 11.49 12.75 1.63
CA ARG A 127 10.06 12.41 1.71
C ARG A 127 9.70 11.13 0.97
N ALA A 128 10.43 10.78 -0.09
CA ALA A 128 10.25 9.53 -0.81
C ALA A 128 10.70 8.30 0.01
N GLU A 129 11.39 8.45 1.13
CA GLU A 129 11.71 7.34 2.02
C GLU A 129 10.46 6.74 2.66
N ASP A 130 9.44 7.55 2.95
CA ASP A 130 8.22 7.10 3.60
C ASP A 130 7.32 6.30 2.63
N PRO A 131 7.15 4.99 2.85
CA PRO A 131 6.33 4.16 1.98
C PRO A 131 4.83 4.50 2.08
N HIS A 132 4.39 5.16 3.15
CA HIS A 132 2.98 5.53 3.36
C HIS A 132 2.59 6.82 2.64
N LEU A 133 3.56 7.53 2.05
CA LEU A 133 3.29 8.76 1.32
C LEU A 133 2.62 8.45 -0.02
N SER A 134 1.29 8.47 -0.02
CA SER A 134 0.49 8.21 -1.22
C SER A 134 0.43 9.41 -2.17
N PRO A 135 0.20 9.19 -3.49
CA PRO A 135 0.00 10.28 -4.45
C PRO A 135 -1.10 11.27 -4.04
N ALA A 136 -2.18 10.77 -3.43
CA ALA A 136 -3.29 11.60 -2.97
C ALA A 136 -2.88 12.58 -1.86
N LEU A 137 -2.00 12.17 -0.93
CA LEU A 137 -1.47 13.06 0.10
C LEU A 137 -0.59 14.15 -0.49
N VAL A 138 0.29 13.80 -1.43
CA VAL A 138 1.14 14.75 -2.14
C VAL A 138 0.29 15.77 -2.92
N GLN A 139 -0.75 15.30 -3.63
CA GLN A 139 -1.65 16.19 -4.38
C GLN A 139 -2.43 17.13 -3.45
N LYS A 140 -2.86 16.66 -2.28
CA LYS A 140 -3.50 17.52 -1.25
C LYS A 140 -2.54 18.60 -0.75
N ALA A 141 -1.29 18.25 -0.46
CA ALA A 141 -0.27 19.22 -0.05
C ALA A 141 -0.01 20.26 -1.15
N ALA A 142 0.13 19.80 -2.40
CA ALA A 142 0.28 20.69 -3.56
C ALA A 142 -0.90 21.67 -3.67
N ARG A 143 -2.13 21.17 -3.58
CA ARG A 143 -3.35 22.00 -3.63
C ARG A 143 -3.36 23.05 -2.52
N LEU A 144 -2.96 22.69 -1.31
CA LEU A 144 -2.95 23.61 -0.17
C LEU A 144 -1.92 24.73 -0.36
N ALA A 145 -0.74 24.43 -0.89
CA ALA A 145 0.26 25.45 -1.23
C ALA A 145 -0.28 26.45 -2.27
N HIS A 146 -1.04 26.00 -3.26
CA HIS A 146 -1.68 26.89 -4.24
C HIS A 146 -2.83 27.72 -3.66
N LEU A 147 -3.56 27.18 -2.67
CA LEU A 147 -4.65 27.91 -2.00
C LEU A 147 -4.13 28.94 -0.99
N LEU A 148 -2.91 28.76 -0.47
CA LEU A 148 -2.29 29.61 0.54
C LEU A 148 -0.92 30.13 0.05
N PRO A 149 -0.88 30.93 -1.03
CA PRO A 149 0.37 31.35 -1.65
C PRO A 149 1.24 32.20 -0.72
N GLU A 150 0.65 33.05 0.14
CA GLU A 150 1.40 33.87 1.10
C GLU A 150 2.08 33.00 2.17
N ALA A 151 1.35 32.05 2.75
CA ALA A 151 1.90 31.14 3.75
C ALA A 151 2.97 30.21 3.14
N PHE A 152 2.78 29.78 1.89
CA PHE A 152 3.80 29.00 1.19
C PHE A 152 5.03 29.84 0.84
N ALA A 153 4.88 31.11 0.45
CA ALA A 153 6.01 31.99 0.19
C ALA A 153 6.86 32.24 1.45
N GLU A 154 6.24 32.31 2.62
CA GLU A 154 6.93 32.51 3.90
C GLU A 154 7.61 31.22 4.42
N GLN A 155 6.94 30.08 4.30
CA GLN A 155 7.31 28.85 5.03
C GLN A 155 7.79 27.71 4.12
N GLY A 156 7.51 27.80 2.82
CA GLY A 156 7.93 26.85 1.78
C GLY A 156 7.71 25.40 2.16
N GLU A 157 8.80 24.65 2.18
CA GLU A 157 8.84 23.22 2.47
C GLU A 157 8.40 22.87 3.90
N ALA A 158 8.52 23.79 4.86
CA ALA A 158 8.09 23.56 6.23
C ALA A 158 6.55 23.51 6.34
N LEU A 159 5.83 24.26 5.48
CA LEU A 159 4.38 24.15 5.37
C LEU A 159 4.00 22.79 4.78
N LEU A 160 4.61 22.39 3.67
CA LEU A 160 4.36 21.11 3.02
C LEU A 160 4.64 19.93 3.97
N GLY A 161 5.78 19.99 4.67
CA GLY A 161 6.17 18.99 5.66
C GLY A 161 5.10 18.79 6.73
N ARG A 162 4.67 19.88 7.40
CA ARG A 162 3.62 19.79 8.43
C ARG A 162 2.31 19.23 7.89
N VAL A 163 1.87 19.66 6.70
CA VAL A 163 0.62 19.16 6.10
C VAL A 163 0.71 17.65 5.85
N LEU A 164 1.81 17.19 5.29
CA LEU A 164 2.04 15.76 5.04
C LEU A 164 2.16 14.99 6.36
N ASP A 165 2.92 15.49 7.32
CA ASP A 165 3.14 14.85 8.61
C ASP A 165 1.83 14.69 9.40
N HIS A 166 0.98 15.72 9.41
CA HIS A 166 -0.35 15.65 10.02
C HIS A 166 -1.26 14.66 9.30
N ALA A 167 -1.26 14.66 7.96
CA ALA A 167 -2.09 13.74 7.20
C ALA A 167 -1.66 12.28 7.41
N LEU A 168 -0.35 12.02 7.42
CA LEU A 168 0.22 10.70 7.71
C LEU A 168 -0.11 10.26 9.13
N ALA A 169 0.00 11.15 10.12
CA ALA A 169 -0.37 10.83 11.50
C ALA A 169 -1.85 10.45 11.62
N ALA A 170 -2.74 11.11 10.87
CA ALA A 170 -4.16 10.81 10.87
C ALA A 170 -4.49 9.45 10.24
N THR A 171 -3.73 9.00 9.23
CA THR A 171 -3.97 7.74 8.52
C THR A 171 -3.27 6.53 9.13
N ARG A 172 -2.37 6.73 10.11
CA ARG A 172 -1.54 5.66 10.68
C ARG A 172 -2.23 4.78 11.72
N HIS A 173 -3.50 5.01 12.08
CA HIS A 173 -4.26 4.18 13.02
C HIS A 173 -3.50 3.80 14.33
N GLY A 174 -2.67 4.71 14.84
CA GLY A 174 -1.87 4.47 16.06
C GLY A 174 -0.50 3.83 15.83
N GLU A 175 -0.12 3.54 14.58
CA GLU A 175 1.26 3.17 14.24
C GLU A 175 2.21 4.35 14.48
N PRO A 176 3.42 4.09 15.01
CA PRO A 176 4.41 5.13 15.19
C PRO A 176 4.76 5.79 13.86
N PRO A 177 5.25 7.05 13.87
CA PRO A 177 5.71 7.67 12.65
C PRO A 177 6.70 6.77 11.92
N PHE A 178 6.62 6.70 10.59
CA PHE A 178 7.67 6.08 9.81
C PHE A 178 8.96 6.80 10.16
N GLN A 179 9.80 6.12 10.93
CA GLN A 179 11.17 6.52 11.12
C GLN A 179 11.90 5.84 9.97
N PRO A 180 12.44 6.62 8.99
CA PRO A 180 13.53 6.09 8.19
C PRO A 180 14.49 5.53 9.23
N SER A 181 14.78 4.24 9.14
CA SER A 181 15.42 3.47 10.21
C SER A 181 16.47 4.34 10.88
N ALA A 182 16.48 4.42 12.23
CA ALA A 182 17.38 5.32 12.98
C ALA A 182 18.87 5.22 12.57
N VAL A 183 19.21 4.22 11.77
CA VAL A 183 20.37 4.19 10.91
C VAL A 183 20.09 4.92 9.58
N SER A 184 20.17 6.26 9.60
CA SER A 184 20.23 7.06 8.38
C SER A 184 21.55 6.74 7.68
N VAL A 185 21.51 5.76 6.79
CA VAL A 185 22.68 5.46 5.97
C VAL A 185 22.64 6.41 4.78
N GLY A 186 23.56 7.37 4.78
CA GLY A 186 23.76 8.25 3.64
C GLY A 186 24.25 7.47 2.42
N ASP A 187 24.30 8.14 1.27
CA ASP A 187 24.84 7.57 0.03
C ASP A 187 26.35 7.26 0.12
N ASP A 188 27.01 7.68 1.21
CA ASP A 188 28.43 7.55 1.51
C ASP A 188 28.82 6.23 2.19
N TYR A 189 27.87 5.31 2.40
CA TYR A 189 28.17 4.02 3.02
C TYR A 189 28.94 3.09 2.09
N ASP A 190 30.12 2.67 2.55
CA ASP A 190 31.00 1.77 1.83
C ASP A 190 31.03 0.37 2.47
N PRO A 191 30.50 -0.68 1.80
CA PRO A 191 30.53 -2.04 2.32
C PRO A 191 31.95 -2.60 2.46
N ASN A 192 32.96 -2.01 1.81
CA ASN A 192 34.35 -2.45 1.93
C ASN A 192 34.98 -2.09 3.29
N LEU A 193 34.39 -1.15 4.03
CA LEU A 193 34.87 -0.73 5.35
C LEU A 193 34.39 -1.65 6.48
N ILE A 194 33.53 -2.62 6.16
CA ILE A 194 32.96 -3.54 7.14
C ILE A 194 33.87 -4.75 7.27
N ASN A 195 34.34 -5.03 8.47
CA ASN A 195 35.07 -6.25 8.76
C ASN A 195 34.11 -7.44 8.79
N CYS A 196 34.04 -8.19 7.70
CA CYS A 196 33.18 -9.37 7.53
C CYS A 196 34.01 -10.54 6.99
N ASP A 197 33.60 -11.75 7.33
CA ASP A 197 34.16 -13.02 6.85
C ASP A 197 33.83 -13.34 5.39
N CYS A 198 33.02 -12.50 4.74
CA CYS A 198 32.67 -12.62 3.33
C CYS A 198 32.85 -11.30 2.56
N ASP A 199 33.03 -11.43 1.25
CA ASP A 199 33.08 -10.31 0.31
C ASP A 199 31.67 -9.73 0.13
N LEU A 200 31.35 -8.70 0.92
CA LEU A 200 30.04 -8.06 0.90
C LEU A 200 29.67 -7.49 -0.47
N PRO A 201 30.55 -6.78 -1.22
CA PRO A 201 30.24 -6.38 -2.59
C PRO A 201 29.81 -7.53 -3.50
N LYS A 202 30.51 -8.67 -3.47
CA LYS A 202 30.11 -9.86 -4.25
C LYS A 202 28.77 -10.42 -3.79
N LEU A 203 28.53 -10.46 -2.48
CA LEU A 203 27.25 -10.90 -1.91
C LEU A 203 26.09 -10.01 -2.37
N VAL A 204 26.27 -8.69 -2.34
CA VAL A 204 25.27 -7.70 -2.82
C VAL A 204 25.01 -7.89 -4.31
N GLN A 205 26.05 -8.09 -5.12
CA GLN A 205 25.90 -8.37 -6.54
C GLN A 205 25.12 -9.68 -6.79
N GLY A 206 25.39 -10.72 -6.00
CA GLY A 206 24.66 -11.99 -6.03
C GLY A 206 23.18 -11.80 -5.71
N LEU A 207 22.87 -11.06 -4.64
CA LEU A 207 21.48 -10.75 -4.25
C LEU A 207 20.74 -9.93 -5.29
N THR A 208 21.42 -8.94 -5.88
CA THR A 208 20.85 -8.10 -6.93
C THR A 208 20.43 -8.94 -8.14
N ARG A 209 21.25 -9.93 -8.52
CA ARG A 209 20.97 -10.84 -9.64
C ARG A 209 19.88 -11.86 -9.32
N GLN A 210 19.91 -12.44 -8.12
CA GLN A 210 18.99 -13.53 -7.73
C GLN A 210 17.63 -13.01 -7.23
N GLY A 211 17.57 -11.76 -6.77
CA GLY A 211 16.36 -11.14 -6.22
C GLY A 211 15.88 -11.72 -4.89
N ARG A 212 16.61 -12.68 -4.31
CA ARG A 212 16.32 -13.33 -3.02
C ARG A 212 17.60 -13.83 -2.36
N GLY A 213 17.59 -13.90 -1.03
CA GLY A 213 18.66 -14.51 -0.26
C GLY A 213 18.37 -14.48 1.23
N ARG A 214 19.20 -15.18 2.01
CA ARG A 214 19.14 -15.23 3.47
C ARG A 214 20.51 -14.87 3.99
N ILE A 215 20.58 -13.89 4.88
CA ILE A 215 21.83 -13.37 5.44
C ILE A 215 21.69 -13.38 6.96
N CYS A 216 22.74 -13.82 7.66
CA CYS A 216 22.83 -13.68 9.10
C CYS A 216 24.00 -12.74 9.41
N LEU A 217 23.72 -11.60 10.04
CA LEU A 217 24.72 -10.63 10.49
C LEU A 217 24.84 -10.71 12.00
N TYR A 218 26.02 -11.06 12.51
CA TYR A 218 26.29 -11.16 13.94
C TYR A 218 27.63 -10.50 14.29
N GLY A 219 27.79 -10.08 15.55
CA GLY A 219 28.99 -9.39 16.03
C GLY A 219 28.69 -8.34 17.10
N PRO A 220 29.74 -7.72 17.69
CA PRO A 220 29.61 -6.74 18.78
C PRO A 220 28.65 -5.59 18.48
N SER A 221 28.07 -4.95 19.51
CA SER A 221 27.22 -3.78 19.30
C SER A 221 27.99 -2.65 18.60
N GLY A 222 27.31 -1.86 17.76
CA GLY A 222 27.93 -0.72 17.04
C GLY A 222 28.73 -1.08 15.78
N THR A 223 28.86 -2.35 15.39
CA THR A 223 29.64 -2.75 14.20
C THR A 223 28.91 -2.56 12.85
N GLY A 224 27.83 -1.77 12.81
CA GLY A 224 27.17 -1.43 11.54
C GLY A 224 26.26 -2.51 10.93
N LYS A 225 25.90 -3.58 11.66
CA LYS A 225 25.00 -4.65 11.16
C LYS A 225 23.65 -4.11 10.66
N SER A 226 22.97 -3.32 11.47
CA SER A 226 21.69 -2.71 11.10
C SER A 226 21.87 -1.65 10.00
N ALA A 227 23.04 -0.99 9.95
CA ALA A 227 23.39 -0.07 8.87
C ALA A 227 23.50 -0.80 7.53
N PHE A 228 24.18 -1.94 7.50
CA PHE A 228 24.31 -2.74 6.28
C PHE A 228 22.94 -3.18 5.76
N ALA A 229 22.05 -3.63 6.64
CA ALA A 229 20.69 -4.04 6.26
C ALA A 229 19.89 -2.87 5.66
N ALA A 230 19.95 -1.68 6.28
CA ALA A 230 19.30 -0.49 5.77
C ALA A 230 19.87 -0.03 4.42
N TRP A 231 21.20 0.00 4.30
CA TRP A 231 21.89 0.31 3.05
C TRP A 231 21.56 -0.68 1.93
N LEU A 232 21.54 -1.97 2.25
CA LEU A 232 21.22 -3.03 1.29
C LEU A 232 19.80 -2.87 0.74
N ALA A 233 18.82 -2.58 1.60
CA ALA A 233 17.44 -2.32 1.17
C ALA A 233 17.37 -1.11 0.23
N ARG A 234 18.05 0.01 0.56
CA ARG A 234 18.17 1.18 -0.31
C ARG A 234 18.81 0.81 -1.66
N LYS A 235 19.93 0.06 -1.63
CA LYS A 235 20.67 -0.35 -2.82
C LYS A 235 19.86 -1.23 -3.77
N LEU A 236 18.93 -2.00 -3.22
CA LEU A 236 18.03 -2.89 -3.96
C LEU A 236 16.68 -2.23 -4.33
N ASP A 237 16.46 -0.97 -3.95
CA ASP A 237 15.19 -0.26 -4.10
C ASP A 237 13.99 -1.02 -3.50
N ARG A 238 14.20 -1.68 -2.36
CA ARG A 238 13.17 -2.47 -1.66
C ARG A 238 12.77 -1.85 -0.32
N PRO A 239 11.50 -2.00 0.10
CA PRO A 239 11.10 -1.68 1.46
C PRO A 239 11.94 -2.47 2.48
N LEU A 240 12.35 -1.81 3.56
CA LEU A 240 12.99 -2.46 4.70
C LEU A 240 11.94 -2.74 5.77
N LEU A 241 11.59 -4.01 5.96
CA LEU A 241 10.74 -4.46 7.06
C LEU A 241 11.62 -4.86 8.24
N LEU A 242 11.62 -4.03 9.29
CA LEU A 242 12.37 -4.30 10.52
C LEU A 242 11.42 -4.80 11.61
N ARG A 243 11.64 -6.03 12.07
CA ARG A 243 10.93 -6.63 13.21
C ARG A 243 11.95 -7.04 14.26
N SER A 244 11.82 -6.50 15.46
CA SER A 244 12.60 -6.94 16.61
C SER A 244 12.02 -8.25 17.15
N ALA A 245 12.81 -8.97 17.94
CA ALA A 245 12.31 -10.16 18.64
C ALA A 245 11.08 -9.83 19.51
N SER A 246 11.07 -8.66 20.15
CA SER A 246 9.94 -8.21 20.99
C SER A 246 8.66 -7.94 20.21
N ASP A 247 8.75 -7.58 18.92
CA ASP A 247 7.57 -7.38 18.07
C ASP A 247 6.91 -8.72 17.73
N LEU A 248 7.72 -9.77 17.57
CA LEU A 248 7.28 -11.10 17.14
C LEU A 248 6.88 -11.99 18.32
N LEU A 249 7.63 -11.95 19.42
CA LEU A 249 7.44 -12.83 20.57
C LEU A 249 6.21 -12.42 21.37
N ASN A 250 5.31 -13.37 21.62
CA ASN A 250 4.14 -13.20 22.46
C ASN A 250 4.06 -14.32 23.52
N PRO A 251 3.68 -14.03 24.78
CA PRO A 251 3.47 -15.05 25.81
C PRO A 251 2.41 -16.10 25.48
N LEU A 252 1.48 -15.81 24.57
CA LEU A 252 0.41 -16.71 24.15
C LEU A 252 0.92 -17.68 23.07
N VAL A 253 0.69 -18.98 23.29
CA VAL A 253 1.04 -20.05 22.34
C VAL A 253 0.27 -19.87 21.03
N GLY A 254 0.94 -19.98 19.89
CA GLY A 254 0.35 -19.83 18.55
C GLY A 254 0.39 -18.40 18.00
N VAL A 255 0.38 -17.38 18.87
CA VAL A 255 0.39 -15.97 18.45
C VAL A 255 1.75 -15.57 17.88
N THR A 256 2.84 -16.15 18.38
CA THR A 256 4.19 -15.89 17.85
C THR A 256 4.31 -16.46 16.43
N GLU A 257 3.84 -17.68 16.21
CA GLU A 257 3.83 -18.35 14.91
C GLU A 257 2.97 -17.59 13.89
N GLU A 258 1.79 -17.12 14.30
CA GLU A 258 0.90 -16.30 13.48
C GLU A 258 1.57 -14.97 13.08
N ARG A 259 2.23 -14.28 14.03
CA ARG A 259 2.95 -13.04 13.75
C ARG A 259 4.12 -13.24 12.80
N ILE A 260 4.88 -14.33 12.94
CA ILE A 260 5.97 -14.67 12.03
C ILE A 260 5.41 -14.98 10.63
N ALA A 261 4.35 -15.77 10.53
CA ALA A 261 3.72 -16.10 9.24
C ALA A 261 3.22 -14.83 8.53
N ARG A 262 2.54 -13.94 9.26
CA ARG A 262 2.07 -12.66 8.74
C ARG A 262 3.22 -11.77 8.26
N MET A 263 4.32 -11.69 9.02
CA MET A 263 5.51 -10.93 8.63
C MET A 263 6.11 -11.38 7.28
N PHE A 264 6.04 -12.68 6.95
CA PHE A 264 6.56 -13.19 5.68
C PHE A 264 5.55 -13.09 4.51
N GLN A 265 4.28 -12.77 4.79
CA GLN A 265 3.24 -12.54 3.79
C GLN A 265 3.13 -11.05 3.38
N GLU A 266 3.59 -10.14 4.24
CA GLU A 266 3.79 -8.71 3.95
C GLU A 266 4.90 -8.46 2.92
#